data_AF-A0A1S3XHK3-F1
#
_entry.id   AF-A0A1S3XHK3-F1
#
_cell.length_a   1.000
_cell.length_b   1.000
_cell.length_c   1.000
_cell.angle_alpha   90.00
_cell.angle_beta   90.00
_cell.angle_gamma   90.00
#
_symmetry.space_group_name_H-M   'P 1'
#
loop_
_entity.id
_entity.type
_entity.pdbx_description
1 polymer ?
#
loop_
_entity_poly.entity_id
_entity_poly.type
_entity_poly.pdbx_seq_one_letter_code
_entity_poly.pdbx_strand_id
1 'polypeptide(L)'
;MLITNDVNHDTLLGRSTLPAKVDKAKHNVLTYAQQSKEQACIEQDKLAKRIQEFRTQAELNHMRGSSNLGTSTSSIASNGVGMNSDKNIEAIMQSSAEGAVQTIKQGYLLKRSSSLRADWKRRFFVLDSLGNLYYYRLKGAQMVFLIFSPS
;
A
#
# COMPACT_ATOMS: atom_id res chain seq x y z
N MET A 1 7.15 69.11 60.96
CA MET A 1 7.68 68.73 59.64
C MET A 1 7.34 67.26 59.45
N LEU A 2 6.36 66.97 58.61
CA LEU A 2 5.78 65.62 58.44
C LEU A 2 6.66 64.79 57.50
N ILE A 3 6.89 63.54 57.88
CA ILE A 3 7.48 62.49 57.05
C ILE A 3 6.34 61.90 56.22
N THR A 4 6.49 61.85 54.89
CA THR A 4 5.68 60.97 54.04
C THR A 4 6.61 60.18 53.14
N ASN A 5 6.75 58.90 53.47
CA ASN A 5 7.20 57.86 52.57
C ASN A 5 6.16 57.73 51.45
N ASP A 6 6.58 57.77 50.19
CA ASP A 6 5.77 57.26 49.09
C ASP A 6 6.57 56.16 48.40
N VAL A 7 6.41 54.96 48.97
CA VAL A 7 6.73 53.70 48.31
C VAL A 7 5.71 53.57 47.19
N ASN A 8 6.14 53.79 45.94
CA ASN A 8 5.29 53.45 44.80
C ASN A 8 5.17 51.93 44.73
N HIS A 9 4.01 51.51 45.20
CA HIS A 9 3.43 50.19 45.16
C HIS A 9 3.23 49.73 43.70
N ASP A 10 3.39 48.43 43.51
CA ASP A 10 2.72 47.62 42.49
C ASP A 10 3.40 47.39 41.11
N THR A 11 4.13 46.27 41.07
CA THR A 11 3.89 45.14 40.13
C THR A 11 4.24 45.33 38.64
N LEU A 12 5.53 45.32 38.31
CA LEU A 12 6.02 45.17 36.91
C LEU A 12 6.63 43.78 36.63
N LEU A 13 5.88 42.70 36.89
CA LEU A 13 6.41 41.32 36.73
C LEU A 13 5.49 40.32 35.99
N GLY A 14 4.52 40.75 35.18
CA GLY A 14 3.56 39.79 34.59
C GLY A 14 2.99 40.01 33.19
N ARG A 15 3.24 41.13 32.50
CA ARG A 15 2.44 41.49 31.30
C ARG A 15 3.12 41.28 29.92
N SER A 16 4.38 40.85 29.85
CA SER A 16 5.15 40.78 28.58
C SER A 16 5.19 39.40 27.88
N THR A 17 4.67 38.33 28.49
CA THR A 17 4.91 36.96 27.99
C THR A 17 3.85 36.43 27.01
N LEU A 18 2.61 36.93 27.07
CA LEU A 18 1.51 36.47 26.21
C LEU A 18 1.68 36.82 24.72
N PRO A 19 2.01 38.06 24.31
CA PRO A 19 2.21 38.39 22.91
C PRO A 19 3.37 37.59 22.29
N ALA A 20 4.50 37.47 23.02
CA ALA A 20 5.65 36.68 22.59
C ALA A 20 5.33 35.18 22.38
N LYS A 21 4.47 34.60 23.23
CA LYS A 21 4.01 33.21 23.07
C LYS A 21 3.14 33.03 21.83
N VAL A 22 2.25 33.98 21.55
CA VAL A 22 1.36 33.95 20.37
C VAL A 22 2.18 34.09 19.08
N ASP A 23 3.16 34.98 19.05
CA ASP A 23 3.99 35.19 17.86
C ASP A 23 4.90 33.98 17.57
N LYS A 24 5.41 33.33 18.63
CA LYS A 24 6.12 32.04 18.49
C LYS A 24 5.21 30.94 17.94
N ALA A 25 3.96 30.85 18.42
CA ALA A 25 3.02 29.85 17.93
C ALA A 25 2.68 30.06 16.44
N LYS A 26 2.43 31.31 16.03
CA LYS A 26 2.22 31.66 14.61
C LYS A 26 3.42 31.26 13.76
N HIS A 27 4.63 31.60 14.20
CA HIS A 27 5.84 31.24 13.48
C HIS A 27 5.98 29.72 13.31
N ASN A 28 5.76 28.95 14.38
CA ASN A 28 5.85 27.48 14.31
C ASN A 28 4.83 26.89 13.33
N VAL A 29 3.58 27.37 13.37
CA VAL A 29 2.52 26.89 12.46
C VAL A 29 2.85 27.23 11.01
N LEU A 30 3.34 28.44 10.74
CA LEU A 30 3.74 28.84 9.38
C LEU A 30 4.91 28.01 8.86
N THR A 31 5.93 27.80 9.69
CA THR A 31 7.09 26.97 9.33
C THR A 31 6.67 25.54 9.04
N TYR A 32 5.83 24.94 9.90
CA TYR A 32 5.33 23.58 9.68
C TYR A 32 4.49 23.48 8.41
N ALA A 33 3.59 24.44 8.17
CA ALA A 33 2.77 24.46 6.97
C ALA A 33 3.62 24.54 5.69
N GLN A 34 4.68 25.37 5.71
CA GLN A 34 5.61 25.50 4.60
C GLN A 34 6.39 24.20 4.36
N GLN A 35 6.95 23.61 5.41
CA GLN A 35 7.68 22.34 5.32
C GLN A 35 6.78 21.20 4.84
N SER A 36 5.56 21.10 5.37
CA SER A 36 4.59 20.08 4.93
C SER A 36 4.23 20.23 3.45
N LYS A 37 4.11 21.46 2.95
CA LYS A 37 3.84 21.74 1.54
C LYS A 37 5.01 21.33 0.65
N GLU A 38 6.23 21.68 1.02
CA GLU A 38 7.45 21.30 0.29
C GLU A 38 7.61 19.79 0.24
N GLN A 39 7.42 19.11 1.38
CA GLN A 39 7.50 17.67 1.47
C GLN A 39 6.45 16.97 0.59
N ALA A 40 5.20 17.44 0.61
CA ALA A 40 4.14 16.91 -0.25
C ALA A 40 4.47 17.08 -1.73
N CYS A 41 5.06 18.21 -2.12
CA CYS A 41 5.50 18.46 -3.49
C CYS A 41 6.58 17.46 -3.93
N ILE A 42 7.59 17.23 -3.09
CA ILE A 42 8.66 16.27 -3.34
C ILE A 42 8.11 14.84 -3.50
N GLU A 43 7.18 14.44 -2.63
CA GLU A 43 6.55 13.12 -2.68
C GLU A 43 5.69 12.94 -3.94
N GLN A 44 4.96 13.99 -4.34
CA GLN A 44 4.17 14.01 -5.56
C GLN A 44 5.06 13.83 -6.80
N ASP A 45 6.18 14.56 -6.88
CA ASP A 45 7.13 14.44 -7.98
C ASP A 45 7.78 13.06 -8.04
N LYS A 46 8.17 12.51 -6.88
CA LYS A 46 8.72 11.16 -6.77
C LYS A 46 7.71 10.11 -7.23
N LEU A 47 6.44 10.26 -6.85
CA LEU A 47 5.38 9.36 -7.27
C LEU A 47 5.12 9.46 -8.77
N ALA A 48 5.05 10.68 -9.32
CA ALA A 48 4.83 10.92 -10.74
C ALA A 48 5.91 10.25 -11.59
N LYS A 49 7.19 10.41 -11.21
CA LYS A 49 8.32 9.71 -11.85
C LYS A 49 8.15 8.20 -11.83
N ARG A 50 7.82 7.64 -10.66
CA ARG A 50 7.66 6.18 -10.51
C ARG A 50 6.49 5.65 -11.35
N ILE A 51 5.38 6.38 -11.43
CA ILE A 51 4.25 6.01 -12.29
C ILE A 51 4.66 6.01 -13.77
N GLN A 52 5.43 7.02 -14.20
CA GLN A 52 5.93 7.10 -15.57
C GLN A 52 6.88 5.94 -15.90
N GLU A 53 7.84 5.65 -15.01
CA GLU A 53 8.75 4.51 -15.15
C GLU A 53 8.00 3.19 -15.34
N PHE A 54 6.95 2.95 -14.52
CA PHE A 54 6.14 1.74 -14.65
C PHE A 54 5.40 1.66 -15.99
N ARG A 55 4.92 2.78 -16.53
CA ARG A 55 4.27 2.81 -17.86
C ARG A 55 5.26 2.45 -18.96
N THR A 56 6.42 3.10 -18.98
CA THR A 56 7.47 2.81 -19.96
C THR A 56 7.97 1.36 -19.86
N GLN A 57 8.15 0.84 -18.65
CA GLN A 57 8.56 -0.55 -18.45
C GLN A 57 7.50 -1.53 -18.95
N ALA A 58 6.21 -1.25 -18.75
CA ALA A 58 5.12 -2.07 -19.26
C ALA A 58 5.07 -2.09 -20.79
N GLU A 59 5.26 -0.93 -21.44
CA GLU A 59 5.36 -0.82 -22.90
C GLU A 59 6.55 -1.61 -23.46
N LEU A 60 7.73 -1.49 -22.85
CA LEU A 60 8.93 -2.26 -23.24
C LEU A 60 8.73 -3.77 -23.08
N ASN A 61 8.11 -4.21 -21.98
CA ASN A 61 7.80 -5.61 -21.75
C ASN A 61 6.80 -6.15 -22.77
N HIS A 62 5.81 -5.35 -23.17
CA HIS A 62 4.86 -5.71 -24.23
C HIS A 62 5.55 -5.91 -25.59
N MET A 63 6.43 -4.98 -25.97
CA MET A 63 7.22 -5.06 -27.21
C MET A 63 8.13 -6.29 -27.24
N ARG A 64 8.84 -6.59 -26.14
CA ARG A 64 9.71 -7.78 -26.01
C ARG A 64 8.91 -9.09 -25.98
N GLY A 65 7.68 -9.08 -25.45
CA GLY A 65 6.78 -10.24 -25.49
C GLY A 65 6.27 -10.53 -26.91
N SER A 66 6.06 -9.50 -27.72
CA SER A 66 5.57 -9.63 -29.10
C SER A 66 6.66 -10.09 -30.09
N SER A 67 7.94 -9.83 -29.82
CA SER A 67 9.05 -10.21 -30.72
C SER A 67 9.39 -11.71 -30.71
N ASN A 68 8.74 -12.52 -29.87
CA ASN A 68 8.97 -13.96 -29.80
C ASN A 68 7.97 -14.81 -30.61
N LEU A 69 7.04 -14.20 -31.37
CA LEU A 69 6.06 -14.92 -32.19
C LEU A 69 6.57 -15.21 -33.61
N GLY A 70 7.77 -15.78 -33.69
CA GLY A 70 8.45 -16.07 -34.95
C GLY A 70 8.70 -17.57 -35.17
N THR A 71 7.75 -18.47 -34.90
CA THR A 71 7.76 -19.82 -35.51
C THR A 71 6.36 -20.45 -35.47
N SER A 72 5.76 -20.60 -36.65
CA SER A 72 4.55 -21.39 -36.86
C SER A 72 4.78 -22.87 -36.51
N THR A 73 3.84 -23.52 -35.84
CA THR A 73 3.32 -24.87 -36.17
C THR A 73 2.12 -25.17 -35.29
N SER A 74 1.01 -25.51 -35.92
CA SER A 74 -0.20 -26.07 -35.32
C SER A 74 0.11 -27.31 -34.47
N SER A 75 0.02 -27.19 -33.14
CA SER A 75 -0.40 -28.28 -32.25
C SER A 75 -0.67 -27.74 -30.84
N ILE A 76 -1.89 -27.98 -30.37
CA ILE A 76 -2.35 -28.07 -28.97
C ILE A 76 -1.63 -27.15 -27.97
N ALA A 77 -2.31 -26.08 -27.59
CA ALA A 77 -1.88 -25.09 -26.61
C ALA A 77 -1.40 -25.71 -25.28
N SER A 78 -0.09 -25.93 -25.20
CA SER A 78 0.66 -26.13 -23.96
C SER A 78 1.57 -24.92 -23.79
N ASN A 79 1.11 -23.93 -23.03
CA ASN A 79 1.91 -22.76 -22.70
C ASN A 79 3.10 -23.17 -21.84
N GLY A 80 4.31 -23.01 -22.38
CA GLY A 80 5.60 -23.19 -21.70
C GLY A 80 5.89 -22.14 -20.63
N VAL A 81 5.00 -21.99 -19.65
CA VAL A 81 5.16 -21.19 -18.43
C VAL A 81 5.05 -22.16 -17.26
N GLY A 82 6.07 -23.00 -17.04
CA GLY A 82 6.00 -24.04 -16.00
C GLY A 82 7.33 -24.49 -15.41
N MET A 83 8.44 -24.33 -16.12
CA MET A 83 9.69 -25.02 -15.71
C MET A 83 10.39 -24.37 -14.50
N ASN A 84 10.02 -23.15 -14.13
CA ASN A 84 10.57 -22.38 -13.01
C ASN A 84 9.59 -22.20 -11.84
N SER A 85 8.29 -22.48 -12.02
CA SER A 85 7.32 -22.50 -10.92
C SER A 85 7.55 -23.70 -10.00
N ASP A 86 7.88 -24.85 -10.57
CA ASP A 86 7.89 -26.12 -9.84
C ASP A 86 9.01 -26.16 -8.80
N LYS A 87 10.20 -25.62 -9.14
CA LYS A 87 11.34 -25.50 -8.21
C LYS A 87 11.05 -24.54 -7.04
N ASN A 88 10.22 -23.53 -7.25
CA ASN A 88 9.83 -22.59 -6.20
C ASN A 88 8.80 -23.24 -5.25
N ILE A 89 7.88 -24.04 -5.80
CA ILE A 89 6.86 -24.75 -5.01
C ILE A 89 7.51 -25.72 -4.02
N GLU A 90 8.53 -26.49 -4.43
CA GLU A 90 9.22 -27.41 -3.53
C GLU A 90 9.90 -26.69 -2.35
N ALA A 91 10.57 -25.57 -2.59
CA ALA A 91 11.18 -24.76 -1.53
C ALA A 91 10.13 -24.16 -0.57
N ILE A 92 8.98 -23.74 -1.12
CA ILE A 92 7.84 -23.28 -0.31
C ILE A 92 7.26 -24.41 0.54
N MET A 93 7.11 -25.61 -0.03
CA MET A 93 6.61 -26.79 0.70
C MET A 93 7.54 -27.17 1.86
N GLN A 94 8.86 -27.09 1.65
CA GLN A 94 9.85 -27.33 2.71
C GLN A 94 9.77 -26.28 3.83
N SER A 95 9.69 -24.99 3.48
CA SER A 95 9.53 -23.91 4.47
C SER A 95 8.21 -23.97 5.25
N SER A 96 7.14 -24.50 4.63
CA SER A 96 5.86 -24.77 5.29
C SER A 96 6.02 -25.79 6.42
N ALA A 97 6.88 -26.79 6.25
CA ALA A 97 7.18 -27.79 7.28
C ALA A 97 7.91 -27.19 8.50
N GLU A 98 8.63 -26.08 8.30
CA GLU A 98 9.26 -25.29 9.35
C GLU A 98 8.28 -24.30 10.03
N GLY A 99 7.01 -24.32 9.64
CA GLY A 99 5.94 -23.51 10.24
C GLY A 99 5.72 -22.13 9.61
N ALA A 100 6.43 -21.78 8.53
CA ALA A 100 6.25 -20.52 7.82
C ALA A 100 5.19 -20.67 6.71
N VAL A 101 4.06 -19.97 6.85
CA VAL A 101 3.00 -19.94 5.82
C VAL A 101 3.39 -18.97 4.71
N GLN A 102 3.66 -19.48 3.51
CA GLN A 102 4.02 -18.68 2.34
C GLN A 102 2.93 -18.72 1.27
N THR A 103 2.83 -17.67 0.46
CA THR A 103 1.94 -17.65 -0.71
C THR A 103 2.59 -18.40 -1.88
N ILE A 104 1.98 -19.50 -2.31
CA ILE A 104 2.38 -20.24 -3.52
C ILE A 104 1.96 -19.46 -4.76
N LYS A 105 0.71 -18.99 -4.79
CA LYS A 105 0.16 -18.28 -5.94
C LYS A 105 -0.91 -17.31 -5.51
N GLN A 106 -1.00 -16.18 -6.21
CA GLN A 106 -2.05 -15.20 -6.00
C GLN A 106 -2.43 -14.52 -7.31
N GLY A 107 -3.68 -14.06 -7.41
CA GLY A 107 -4.14 -13.37 -8.60
C GLY A 107 -5.65 -13.24 -8.70
N TYR A 108 -6.09 -12.49 -9.72
CA TYR A 108 -7.51 -12.33 -10.01
C TYR A 108 -8.05 -13.53 -10.79
N LEU A 109 -9.12 -14.15 -10.27
CA LEU A 109 -9.88 -15.18 -10.98
C LEU A 109 -11.38 -14.83 -10.96
N LEU A 110 -12.12 -15.40 -11.92
CA LEU A 110 -13.57 -15.39 -11.91
C LEU A 110 -14.09 -16.58 -11.11
N LYS A 111 -14.93 -16.30 -10.12
CA LYS A 111 -15.62 -17.32 -9.32
C LYS A 111 -17.12 -17.20 -9.51
N ARG A 112 -17.79 -18.31 -9.80
CA ARG A 112 -19.24 -18.39 -9.79
C ARG A 112 -19.77 -18.20 -8.37
N SER A 113 -20.74 -17.31 -8.18
CA SER A 113 -21.41 -17.17 -6.90
C SER A 113 -22.24 -18.41 -6.61
N SER A 114 -22.37 -18.74 -5.33
CA SER A 114 -23.30 -19.77 -4.87
C SER A 114 -24.74 -19.27 -4.80
N SER A 115 -25.02 -18.05 -5.27
CA SER A 115 -26.38 -17.50 -5.28
C SER A 115 -27.17 -18.04 -6.46
N LEU A 116 -28.50 -18.05 -6.34
CA LEU A 116 -29.43 -18.53 -7.38
C LEU A 116 -29.25 -17.83 -8.74
N ARG A 117 -28.71 -16.62 -8.76
CA ARG A 117 -28.43 -15.86 -10.00
C ARG A 117 -27.14 -16.28 -10.71
N ALA A 118 -26.32 -17.11 -10.06
CA ALA A 118 -25.12 -17.74 -10.60
C ALA A 118 -24.14 -16.77 -11.30
N ASP A 119 -24.02 -15.54 -10.79
CA ASP A 119 -23.15 -14.51 -11.35
C ASP A 119 -21.67 -14.82 -11.15
N TRP A 120 -20.85 -14.53 -12.17
CA TRP A 120 -19.40 -14.65 -12.09
C TRP A 120 -18.81 -13.37 -11.49
N LYS A 121 -18.00 -13.52 -10.44
CA LYS A 121 -17.37 -12.40 -9.73
C LYS A 121 -15.86 -12.49 -9.81
N ARG A 122 -15.23 -11.37 -10.17
CA ARG A 122 -13.77 -11.19 -10.07
C ARG A 122 -13.38 -11.05 -8.59
N ARG A 123 -12.46 -11.90 -8.13
CA ARG A 123 -11.90 -11.90 -6.76
C ARG A 123 -10.39 -12.12 -6.82
N PHE A 124 -9.68 -11.55 -5.86
CA PHE A 124 -8.25 -11.79 -5.68
C PHE A 124 -8.08 -13.00 -4.76
N PHE A 125 -7.51 -14.08 -5.30
CA PHE A 125 -7.28 -15.34 -4.62
C PHE A 125 -5.84 -15.44 -4.13
N VAL A 126 -5.66 -16.13 -3.02
CA VAL A 126 -4.38 -16.51 -2.45
C VAL A 126 -4.42 -18.01 -2.16
N LEU A 127 -3.43 -18.73 -2.67
CA LEU A 127 -3.12 -20.11 -2.34
C LEU A 127 -1.86 -20.11 -1.47
N ASP A 128 -1.99 -20.59 -0.24
CA ASP A 128 -0.87 -20.70 0.69
C ASP A 128 -0.22 -22.08 0.70
N SER A 129 0.91 -22.18 1.40
CA SER A 129 1.73 -23.39 1.53
C SER A 129 1.11 -24.49 2.40
N LEU A 130 0.01 -24.21 3.09
CA LEU A 130 -0.78 -25.19 3.83
C LEU A 130 -1.91 -25.78 2.96
N GLY A 131 -2.07 -25.30 1.72
CA GLY A 131 -3.13 -25.73 0.83
C GLY A 131 -4.43 -24.95 1.01
N ASN A 132 -4.46 -23.88 1.80
CA ASN A 132 -5.63 -23.04 1.91
C ASN A 132 -5.77 -22.16 0.67
N LEU A 133 -6.94 -22.26 0.04
CA LEU A 133 -7.35 -21.34 -1.02
C LEU A 133 -8.43 -20.40 -0.47
N TYR A 134 -8.12 -19.11 -0.44
CA TYR A 134 -9.04 -18.10 0.05
C TYR A 134 -9.05 -16.85 -0.83
N TYR A 135 -10.06 -16.02 -0.64
CA TYR A 135 -10.16 -14.72 -1.30
C TYR A 135 -10.66 -13.66 -0.34
N TYR A 136 -10.26 -12.42 -0.62
CA TYR A 136 -10.72 -11.27 0.15
C TYR A 136 -12.09 -10.80 -0.31
N ARG A 137 -12.96 -10.50 0.65
CA ARG A 137 -14.20 -9.75 0.46
C ARG A 137 -14.11 -8.43 1.21
N LEU A 138 -14.34 -7.35 0.48
CA LEU A 138 -14.58 -6.05 1.07
C LEU A 138 -15.98 -6.06 1.69
N LYS A 139 -16.08 -5.78 2.99
CA LYS A 139 -17.32 -5.43 3.67
C LYS A 139 -17.12 -4.02 4.25
N GLY A 140 -17.49 -2.99 3.48
CA GLY A 140 -17.16 -1.60 3.84
C GLY A 140 -15.64 -1.36 3.83
N ALA A 141 -15.10 -0.78 4.88
CA ALA A 141 -13.64 -0.58 5.06
C ALA A 141 -12.90 -1.84 5.58
N GLN A 142 -13.62 -2.89 5.96
CA GLN A 142 -13.02 -4.09 6.57
C GLN A 142 -12.81 -5.19 5.53
N MET A 143 -11.61 -5.78 5.52
CA MET A 143 -11.24 -6.91 4.67
C MET A 143 -11.48 -8.24 5.42
N VAL A 144 -12.38 -9.07 4.88
CA VAL A 144 -12.68 -10.40 5.43
C VAL A 144 -12.19 -11.46 4.45
N PHE A 145 -11.45 -12.47 4.92
CA PHE A 145 -11.08 -13.64 4.12
C PHE A 145 -12.18 -14.69 4.17
N LEU A 146 -12.49 -15.31 3.04
CA LEU A 146 -13.34 -16.50 2.99
C LEU A 146 -12.56 -17.68 2.44
N ILE A 147 -12.58 -18.78 3.19
CA ILE A 147 -12.00 -20.06 2.81
C ILE A 147 -12.92 -20.74 1.79
N PHE A 148 -12.32 -21.40 0.80
CA PHE A 148 -13.04 -22.24 -0.13
C PHE A 148 -13.42 -23.57 0.55
N SER A 149 -14.71 -23.80 0.81
CA SER A 149 -15.23 -25.11 1.19
C SER A 149 -15.70 -25.85 -0.08
N PRO A 150 -15.11 -27.00 -0.43
CA PRO A 150 -15.68 -27.84 -1.48
C PRO A 150 -17.05 -28.36 -1.02
N SER A 151 -18.03 -28.34 -1.92
CA SER A 151 -19.34 -28.98 -1.75
C SER A 151 -19.30 -30.41 -2.26
#